data_AF-A0A290WVL2-F1
#
_entry.id   AF-A0A290WVL2-F1
#
_cell.length_a   1.000
_cell.length_b   1.000
_cell.length_c   1.000
_cell.angle_alpha   90.00
_cell.angle_beta   90.00
_cell.angle_gamma   90.00
#
_symmetry.space_group_name_H-M   'P 1'
#
loop_
_entity.id
_entity.type
_entity.pdbx_description
1 polymer ?
#
loop_
_entity_poly.entity_id
_entity_poly.type
_entity_poly.pdbx_seq_one_letter_code
_entity_poly.pdbx_strand_id
1 'polypeptide(L)'
;MRKICEAARVNVAMVNYYFHSKEELHLAAFDHARELARASAADVAAASARAQLPPVEQLRLAIEALVSDMLRSGHASLFSRLVARELIEPTAAIHKLAERNVRPQHALFTGLIRGVVGPAMPIEVVQKCVFSVIGQAVFYARSRIVHELVAPELTYDEAGIASIARHVSQFSLAALDGLRRQYAAQVGA
;
A
#
# COMPACT_ATOMS: atom_id res chain seq x y z
N MET A 1 -5.59 1.74 25.71
CA MET A 1 -5.78 0.51 26.52
C MET A 1 -7.13 0.44 27.16
N ARG A 2 -7.49 1.34 28.09
CA ARG A 2 -8.80 1.31 28.76
C ARG A 2 -10.00 1.23 27.78
N LYS A 3 -10.05 2.11 26.78
CA LYS A 3 -11.07 2.09 25.72
C LYS A 3 -11.16 0.76 24.93
N ILE A 4 -10.02 0.08 24.72
CA ILE A 4 -9.98 -1.22 24.02
C ILE A 4 -10.60 -2.30 24.92
N CYS A 5 -10.23 -2.31 26.21
CA CYS A 5 -10.74 -3.27 27.19
C CYS A 5 -12.24 -3.07 27.45
N GLU A 6 -12.68 -1.81 27.54
CA GLU A 6 -14.10 -1.42 27.64
C GLU A 6 -14.89 -1.93 26.41
N ALA A 7 -14.40 -1.68 25.19
CA ALA A 7 -15.04 -2.15 23.96
C ALA A 7 -15.09 -3.68 23.85
N ALA A 8 -14.03 -4.37 24.26
CA ALA A 8 -13.94 -5.82 24.30
C ALA A 8 -14.65 -6.45 25.51
N ARG A 9 -15.15 -5.64 26.45
CA ARG A 9 -15.78 -6.07 27.72
C ARG A 9 -14.88 -6.99 28.56
N VAL A 10 -13.58 -6.70 28.62
CA VAL A 10 -12.59 -7.44 29.41
C VAL A 10 -11.87 -6.53 30.42
N ASN A 11 -11.31 -7.13 31.47
CA ASN A 11 -10.44 -6.42 32.40
C ASN A 11 -9.09 -6.09 31.74
N VAL A 12 -8.52 -4.92 32.04
CA VAL A 12 -7.18 -4.52 31.56
C VAL A 12 -6.08 -5.54 31.91
N ALA A 13 -6.23 -6.28 33.02
CA ALA A 13 -5.31 -7.36 33.39
C ALA A 13 -5.21 -8.47 32.33
N MET A 14 -6.27 -8.68 31.54
CA MET A 14 -6.28 -9.68 30.46
C MET A 14 -5.32 -9.31 29.33
N VAL A 15 -5.02 -8.02 29.14
CA VAL A 15 -4.03 -7.61 28.13
C VAL A 15 -2.65 -8.09 28.53
N ASN A 16 -2.26 -7.89 29.79
CA ASN A 16 -0.98 -8.37 30.28
C ASN A 16 -0.92 -9.90 30.27
N TYR A 17 -2.03 -10.58 30.57
CA TYR A 17 -2.08 -12.04 30.57
C TYR A 17 -1.89 -12.65 29.17
N TYR A 18 -2.58 -12.15 28.14
CA TYR A 18 -2.51 -12.73 26.79
C TYR A 18 -1.43 -12.12 25.90
N PHE A 19 -1.17 -10.83 26.06
CA PHE A 19 -0.31 -10.08 25.13
C PHE A 19 0.95 -9.55 25.80
N HIS A 20 1.07 -9.57 27.13
CA HIS A 20 2.23 -9.07 27.90
C HIS A 20 2.41 -7.54 27.86
N SER A 21 2.13 -6.87 26.74
CA SER A 21 2.22 -5.41 26.61
C SER A 21 1.23 -4.84 25.59
N LYS A 22 1.11 -3.51 25.57
CA LYS A 22 0.32 -2.79 24.56
C LYS A 22 0.91 -2.97 23.16
N GLU A 23 2.23 -2.99 23.07
CA GLU A 23 2.99 -3.13 21.83
C GLU A 23 2.77 -4.52 21.22
N GLU A 24 2.82 -5.56 22.03
CA GLU A 24 2.56 -6.94 21.59
C GLU A 24 1.07 -7.16 21.23
N LEU A 25 0.13 -6.54 21.96
CA LEU A 25 -1.27 -6.50 21.54
C LEU A 25 -1.43 -5.83 20.17
N HIS A 26 -0.73 -4.72 19.94
CA HIS A 26 -0.77 -4.00 18.67
C HIS A 26 -0.24 -4.86 17.53
N LEU A 27 0.88 -5.55 17.72
CA LEU A 27 1.44 -6.50 16.74
C LEU A 27 0.51 -7.68 16.47
N ALA A 28 -0.11 -8.24 17.51
CA ALA A 28 -1.09 -9.31 17.37
C ALA A 28 -2.32 -8.84 16.54
N ALA A 29 -2.74 -7.59 16.69
CA ALA A 29 -3.79 -7.02 15.86
C ALA A 29 -3.38 -6.90 14.37
N PHE A 30 -2.12 -6.61 14.07
CA PHE A 30 -1.59 -6.65 12.70
C PHE A 30 -1.56 -8.06 12.13
N ASP A 31 -1.08 -9.03 12.91
CA ASP A 31 -1.01 -10.43 12.47
C ASP A 31 -2.42 -10.98 12.20
N HIS A 32 -3.39 -10.70 13.07
CA HIS A 32 -4.79 -11.05 12.85
C HIS A 32 -5.40 -10.34 11.64
N ALA A 33 -5.15 -9.03 11.48
CA ALA A 33 -5.65 -8.29 10.32
C ALA A 33 -5.10 -8.84 9.01
N ARG A 34 -3.87 -9.36 9.00
CA ARG A 34 -3.25 -10.00 7.84
C ARG A 34 -3.95 -11.31 7.46
N GLU A 35 -4.36 -12.13 8.44
CA GLU A 35 -5.12 -13.36 8.19
C GLU A 35 -6.48 -13.09 7.53
N LEU A 36 -7.06 -11.92 7.79
CA LEU A 36 -8.33 -11.49 7.21
C LEU A 36 -8.19 -10.93 5.79
N ALA A 37 -6.97 -10.62 5.34
CA ALA A 37 -6.72 -10.08 4.01
C ALA A 37 -6.99 -11.15 2.94
N ARG A 38 -7.76 -10.80 1.90
CA ARG A 38 -8.20 -11.76 0.87
C ARG A 38 -7.35 -11.78 -0.40
N ALA A 39 -6.71 -10.67 -0.76
CA ALA A 39 -5.83 -10.57 -1.92
C ALA A 39 -4.93 -9.34 -1.81
N SER A 40 -3.64 -9.53 -2.00
CA SER A 40 -2.63 -8.47 -1.95
C SER A 40 -2.15 -8.09 -3.36
N ALA A 41 -1.50 -6.92 -3.47
CA ALA A 41 -0.79 -6.55 -4.69
C ALA A 41 0.28 -7.60 -5.09
N ALA A 42 0.84 -8.34 -4.13
CA ALA A 42 1.77 -9.42 -4.41
C ALA A 42 1.09 -10.62 -5.11
N ASP A 43 -0.12 -10.98 -4.68
CA ASP A 43 -0.89 -12.06 -5.32
C ASP A 43 -1.25 -11.71 -6.76
N VAL A 44 -1.66 -10.46 -6.99
CA VAL A 44 -1.96 -9.93 -8.32
C VAL A 44 -0.72 -9.89 -9.19
N ALA A 45 0.42 -9.40 -8.67
CA ALA A 45 1.68 -9.40 -9.38
C ALA A 45 2.11 -10.82 -9.77
N ALA A 46 2.05 -11.77 -8.85
CA ALA A 46 2.38 -13.18 -9.10
C ALA A 46 1.45 -13.79 -10.17
N ALA A 47 0.14 -13.53 -10.11
CA ALA A 47 -0.81 -14.01 -11.10
C ALA A 47 -0.54 -13.41 -12.49
N SER A 48 -0.29 -12.10 -12.57
CA SER A 48 0.02 -11.40 -13.82
C SER A 48 1.33 -11.88 -14.46
N ALA A 49 2.35 -12.20 -13.63
CA ALA A 49 3.62 -12.75 -14.08
C ALA A 49 3.45 -14.19 -14.62
N ARG A 50 2.66 -15.04 -13.93
CA ARG A 50 2.32 -16.39 -14.42
C ARG A 50 1.56 -16.35 -15.74
N ALA A 51 0.70 -15.35 -15.92
CA ALA A 51 -0.02 -15.09 -17.17
C ALA A 51 0.86 -14.43 -18.26
N GLN A 52 2.15 -14.19 -17.98
CA GLN A 52 3.11 -13.58 -18.90
C GLN A 52 2.65 -12.21 -19.45
N LEU A 53 1.92 -11.44 -18.63
CA LEU A 53 1.49 -10.10 -19.05
C LEU A 53 2.69 -9.16 -19.23
N PRO A 54 2.62 -8.16 -20.12
CA PRO A 54 3.69 -7.18 -20.29
C PRO A 54 4.02 -6.45 -18.97
N PRO A 55 5.27 -6.01 -18.72
CA PRO A 55 5.65 -5.35 -17.45
C PRO A 55 4.78 -4.15 -17.07
N VAL A 56 4.39 -3.34 -18.06
CA VAL A 56 3.47 -2.20 -17.88
C VAL A 56 2.13 -2.66 -17.30
N GLU A 57 1.60 -3.76 -17.80
CA GLU A 57 0.31 -4.31 -17.36
C GLU A 57 0.40 -4.95 -15.97
N GLN A 58 1.51 -5.64 -15.68
CA GLN A 58 1.77 -6.17 -14.33
C GLN A 58 1.81 -5.04 -13.29
N LEU A 59 2.52 -3.94 -13.60
CA LEU A 59 2.57 -2.78 -12.71
C LEU A 59 1.20 -2.10 -12.57
N ARG A 60 0.45 -1.94 -13.68
CA ARG A 60 -0.90 -1.38 -13.67
C ARG A 60 -1.80 -2.13 -12.68
N LEU A 61 -1.87 -3.46 -12.82
CA LEU A 61 -2.69 -4.33 -11.98
C LEU A 61 -2.24 -4.30 -10.51
N ALA A 62 -0.93 -4.29 -10.26
CA ALA A 62 -0.41 -4.20 -8.89
C ALA A 62 -0.73 -2.86 -8.21
N ILE A 63 -0.67 -1.74 -8.93
CA ILE A 63 -1.07 -0.41 -8.42
C ILE A 63 -2.57 -0.40 -8.13
N GLU A 64 -3.39 -0.91 -9.04
CA GLU A 64 -4.84 -0.95 -8.85
C GLU A 64 -5.25 -1.81 -7.67
N ALA A 65 -4.58 -2.95 -7.47
CA ALA A 65 -4.76 -3.82 -6.32
C ALA A 65 -4.35 -3.12 -5.01
N LEU A 66 -3.18 -2.44 -4.99
CA LEU A 66 -2.72 -1.67 -3.84
C LEU A 66 -3.72 -0.60 -3.42
N VAL A 67 -4.18 0.21 -4.38
CA VAL A 67 -5.13 1.31 -4.11
C VAL A 67 -6.46 0.73 -3.65
N SER A 68 -6.98 -0.27 -4.35
CA SER A 68 -8.26 -0.89 -3.98
C SER A 68 -8.23 -1.47 -2.57
N ASP A 69 -7.16 -2.17 -2.22
CA ASP A 69 -7.00 -2.75 -0.89
C ASP A 69 -6.90 -1.69 0.21
N MET A 70 -6.15 -0.60 -0.01
CA MET A 70 -6.06 0.51 0.95
C MET A 70 -7.37 1.27 1.12
N LEU A 71 -8.19 1.37 0.07
CA LEU A 71 -9.42 2.16 0.08
C LEU A 71 -10.69 1.38 0.42
N ARG A 72 -10.71 0.05 0.34
CA ARG A 72 -11.91 -0.70 0.74
C ARG A 72 -12.21 -0.52 2.22
N SER A 73 -13.49 -0.57 2.57
CA SER A 73 -13.94 -0.66 3.95
C SER A 73 -14.03 -2.14 4.41
N GLY A 74 -14.18 -2.35 5.72
CA GLY A 74 -14.36 -3.68 6.29
C GLY A 74 -13.06 -4.35 6.75
N HIS A 75 -13.20 -5.64 7.09
CA HIS A 75 -12.16 -6.46 7.70
C HIS A 75 -11.03 -6.82 6.72
N ALA A 76 -11.37 -7.05 5.45
CA ALA A 76 -10.40 -7.47 4.43
C ALA A 76 -9.29 -6.44 4.16
N SER A 77 -9.55 -5.15 4.39
CA SER A 77 -8.60 -4.04 4.22
C SER A 77 -8.03 -3.51 5.53
N LEU A 78 -8.38 -4.15 6.67
CA LEU A 78 -7.96 -3.69 7.99
C LEU A 78 -6.44 -3.61 8.10
N PHE A 79 -5.74 -4.61 7.55
CA PHE A 79 -4.29 -4.68 7.55
C PHE A 79 -3.66 -3.46 6.87
N SER A 80 -4.04 -3.19 5.62
CA SER A 80 -3.47 -2.10 4.83
C SER A 80 -3.81 -0.72 5.41
N ARG A 81 -4.98 -0.55 6.04
CA ARG A 81 -5.31 0.68 6.78
C ARG A 81 -4.45 0.86 8.03
N LEU A 82 -4.15 -0.22 8.76
CA LEU A 82 -3.27 -0.17 9.93
C LEU A 82 -1.83 0.16 9.50
N VAL A 83 -1.33 -0.43 8.42
CA VAL A 83 0.00 -0.12 7.86
C VAL A 83 0.06 1.36 7.43
N ALA A 84 -0.95 1.84 6.69
CA ALA A 84 -1.02 3.24 6.26
C ALA A 84 -0.98 4.24 7.43
N ARG A 85 -1.56 3.85 8.58
CA ARG A 85 -1.48 4.66 9.80
C ARG A 85 -0.07 4.70 10.37
N GLU A 86 0.58 3.55 10.51
CA GLU A 86 1.95 3.50 11.05
C GLU A 86 2.98 4.20 10.16
N LEU A 87 2.72 4.31 8.84
CA LEU A 87 3.58 5.09 7.94
C LEU A 87 3.54 6.61 8.21
N ILE A 88 2.45 7.13 8.79
CA ILE A 88 2.27 8.56 9.09
C ILE A 88 2.57 8.85 10.57
N GLU A 89 2.11 7.98 11.46
CA GLU A 89 2.28 8.08 12.90
C GLU A 89 3.03 6.84 13.40
N PRO A 90 4.36 6.77 13.20
CA PRO A 90 5.14 5.57 13.50
C PRO A 90 5.17 5.29 15.00
N THR A 91 4.90 4.04 15.36
CA THR A 91 5.15 3.51 16.71
C THR A 91 6.33 2.54 16.68
N ALA A 92 6.76 2.03 17.84
CA ALA A 92 7.79 0.99 17.90
C ALA A 92 7.42 -0.27 17.08
N ALA A 93 6.13 -0.49 16.78
CA ALA A 93 5.68 -1.60 15.95
C ALA A 93 6.14 -1.48 14.49
N ILE A 94 6.37 -0.27 13.96
CA ILE A 94 6.76 -0.10 12.55
C ILE A 94 8.07 -0.82 12.24
N HIS A 95 9.03 -0.87 13.17
CA HIS A 95 10.30 -1.58 12.96
C HIS A 95 10.08 -3.09 12.80
N LYS A 96 9.17 -3.67 13.58
CA LYS A 96 8.80 -5.09 13.48
C LYS A 96 7.96 -5.38 12.23
N LEU A 97 7.09 -4.44 11.84
CA LEU A 97 6.30 -4.53 10.61
C LEU A 97 7.11 -4.30 9.35
N ALA A 98 8.21 -3.55 9.45
CA ALA A 98 9.03 -3.15 8.32
C ALA A 98 9.60 -4.38 7.61
N GLU A 99 10.22 -5.30 8.35
CA GLU A 99 10.81 -6.51 7.80
C GLU A 99 9.76 -7.44 7.17
N ARG A 100 8.59 -7.57 7.81
CA ARG A 100 7.57 -8.52 7.37
C ARG A 100 6.70 -8.01 6.22
N ASN A 101 6.50 -6.71 6.11
CA ASN A 101 5.47 -6.14 5.23
C ASN A 101 5.98 -4.99 4.37
N VAL A 102 6.59 -3.97 4.98
CA VAL A 102 7.01 -2.75 4.26
C VAL A 102 8.13 -3.07 3.27
N ARG A 103 9.17 -3.79 3.70
CA ARG A 103 10.31 -4.16 2.84
C ARG A 103 9.90 -5.08 1.69
N PRO A 104 9.14 -6.18 1.90
CA PRO A 104 8.67 -7.01 0.79
C PRO A 104 7.82 -6.23 -0.21
N GLN A 105 6.90 -5.38 0.26
CA GLN A 105 6.05 -4.56 -0.61
C GLN A 105 6.88 -3.56 -1.41
N HIS A 106 7.83 -2.89 -0.75
CA HIS A 106 8.74 -1.96 -1.41
C HIS A 106 9.63 -2.65 -2.45
N ALA A 107 10.15 -3.84 -2.14
CA ALA A 107 10.94 -4.65 -3.06
C ALA A 107 10.12 -5.10 -4.28
N LEU A 108 8.86 -5.51 -4.06
CA LEU A 108 7.91 -5.85 -5.12
C LEU A 108 7.74 -4.67 -6.10
N PHE A 109 7.37 -3.49 -5.60
CA PHE A 109 7.17 -2.32 -6.46
C PHE A 109 8.46 -1.84 -7.11
N THR A 110 9.62 -1.98 -6.44
CA THR A 110 10.93 -1.73 -7.05
C THR A 110 11.14 -2.62 -8.28
N GLY A 111 10.86 -3.93 -8.16
CA GLY A 111 10.99 -4.88 -9.25
C GLY A 111 10.02 -4.60 -10.40
N LEU A 112 8.75 -4.33 -10.10
CA LEU A 112 7.73 -4.01 -11.11
C LEU A 112 8.08 -2.72 -11.87
N ILE A 113 8.44 -1.66 -11.16
CA ILE A 113 8.85 -0.39 -11.78
C ILE A 113 10.11 -0.61 -12.63
N ARG A 114 11.10 -1.35 -12.12
CA ARG A 114 12.32 -1.69 -12.87
C ARG A 114 12.00 -2.43 -14.18
N GLY A 115 11.01 -3.33 -14.16
CA GLY A 115 10.53 -4.02 -15.36
C GLY A 115 9.93 -3.09 -16.42
N VAL A 116 9.36 -1.95 -16.00
CA VAL A 116 8.80 -0.95 -16.91
C VAL A 116 9.87 0.01 -17.45
N VAL A 117 10.73 0.52 -16.57
CA VAL A 117 11.68 1.59 -16.94
C VAL A 117 13.04 1.09 -17.44
N GLY A 118 13.34 -0.19 -17.24
CA GLY A 118 14.61 -0.79 -17.64
C GLY A 118 15.82 -0.36 -16.77
N PRO A 119 17.04 -0.78 -17.14
CA PRO A 119 18.24 -0.59 -16.33
C PRO A 119 18.83 0.83 -16.41
N ALA A 120 18.53 1.60 -17.47
CA ALA A 120 19.11 2.93 -17.70
C ALA A 120 18.71 3.96 -16.63
N MET A 121 17.58 3.78 -15.96
CA MET A 121 17.13 4.69 -14.90
C MET A 121 17.90 4.42 -13.60
N PRO A 122 18.53 5.42 -12.96
CA PRO A 122 19.24 5.22 -11.69
C PRO A 122 18.34 4.66 -10.59
N ILE A 123 18.91 3.85 -9.69
CA ILE A 123 18.14 3.16 -8.64
C ILE A 123 17.46 4.15 -7.69
N GLU A 124 18.11 5.26 -7.34
CA GLU A 124 17.57 6.31 -6.49
C GLU A 124 16.33 6.98 -7.10
N VAL A 125 16.24 7.07 -8.43
CA VAL A 125 15.06 7.58 -9.13
C VAL A 125 13.93 6.57 -9.07
N VAL A 126 14.23 5.28 -9.28
CA VAL A 126 13.26 4.20 -9.11
C VAL A 126 12.71 4.17 -7.68
N GLN A 127 13.54 4.36 -6.66
CA GLN A 127 13.08 4.43 -5.27
C GLN A 127 12.09 5.59 -5.04
N LYS A 128 12.38 6.78 -5.59
CA LYS A 128 11.44 7.92 -5.54
C LYS A 128 10.12 7.60 -6.25
N CYS A 129 10.15 6.85 -7.35
CA CYS A 129 8.94 6.42 -8.05
C CYS A 129 8.12 5.45 -7.20
N VAL A 130 8.76 4.49 -6.52
CA VAL A 130 8.08 3.58 -5.57
C VAL A 130 7.38 4.38 -4.47
N PHE A 131 8.07 5.34 -3.85
CA PHE A 131 7.47 6.20 -2.82
C PHE A 131 6.34 7.07 -3.38
N SER A 132 6.43 7.52 -4.63
CA SER A 132 5.38 8.32 -5.28
C SER A 132 4.11 7.50 -5.51
N VAL A 133 4.25 6.23 -5.94
CA VAL A 133 3.10 5.31 -6.10
C VAL A 133 2.45 5.03 -4.76
N ILE A 134 3.23 4.64 -3.75
CA ILE A 134 2.72 4.32 -2.40
C ILE A 134 2.11 5.57 -1.76
N GLY A 135 2.77 6.73 -1.90
CA GLY A 135 2.32 7.99 -1.33
C GLY A 135 0.96 8.43 -1.86
N GLN A 136 0.69 8.24 -3.16
CA GLN A 136 -0.64 8.49 -3.73
C GLN A 136 -1.71 7.61 -3.09
N ALA A 137 -1.46 6.30 -2.97
CA ALA A 137 -2.41 5.37 -2.36
C ALA A 137 -2.68 5.70 -0.88
N VAL A 138 -1.61 6.02 -0.12
CA VAL A 138 -1.71 6.45 1.29
C VAL A 138 -2.49 7.76 1.42
N PHE A 139 -2.25 8.74 0.54
CA PHE A 139 -2.96 10.01 0.56
C PHE A 139 -4.47 9.80 0.36
N TYR A 140 -4.89 9.03 -0.66
CA TYR A 140 -6.30 8.71 -0.86
C TYR A 140 -6.94 7.97 0.33
N ALA A 141 -6.16 7.12 1.01
CA ALA A 141 -6.65 6.37 2.17
C ALA A 141 -6.85 7.23 3.42
N ARG A 142 -6.04 8.29 3.58
CA ARG A 142 -5.94 9.08 4.82
C ARG A 142 -6.60 10.45 4.73
N SER A 143 -6.83 10.96 3.52
CA SER A 143 -7.37 12.30 3.27
C SER A 143 -8.85 12.31 2.87
N ARG A 144 -9.63 11.25 3.17
CA ARG A 144 -11.05 11.16 2.76
C ARG A 144 -11.89 12.37 3.15
N ILE A 145 -11.76 12.84 4.39
CA ILE A 145 -12.48 14.01 4.89
C ILE A 145 -12.17 15.25 4.03
N VAL A 146 -10.90 15.42 3.62
CA VAL A 146 -10.50 16.53 2.75
C VAL A 146 -11.16 16.38 1.38
N HIS A 147 -11.17 15.18 0.80
CA HIS A 147 -11.81 14.94 -0.49
C HIS A 147 -13.32 15.17 -0.45
N GLU A 148 -14.00 14.72 0.60
CA GLU A 148 -15.43 14.99 0.80
C GLU A 148 -15.74 16.50 0.86
N LEU A 149 -14.80 17.32 1.39
CA LEU A 149 -14.95 18.77 1.48
C LEU A 149 -14.68 19.50 0.17
N VAL A 150 -13.71 19.05 -0.63
CA VAL A 150 -13.22 19.80 -1.82
C VAL A 150 -13.62 19.19 -3.17
N ALA A 151 -14.01 17.92 -3.19
CA ALA A 151 -14.39 17.14 -4.37
C ALA A 151 -15.45 16.10 -3.98
N PRO A 152 -16.67 16.52 -3.59
CA PRO A 152 -17.72 15.63 -3.07
C PRO A 152 -18.18 14.56 -4.07
N GLU A 153 -17.92 14.74 -5.36
CA GLU A 153 -18.13 13.76 -6.42
C GLU A 153 -17.16 12.57 -6.37
N LEU A 154 -16.05 12.68 -5.62
CA LEU A 154 -15.11 11.59 -5.40
C LEU A 154 -15.66 10.60 -4.37
N THR A 155 -16.25 9.51 -4.84
CA THR A 155 -16.82 8.48 -3.97
C THR A 155 -15.80 7.40 -3.59
N TYR A 156 -16.09 6.72 -2.47
CA TYR A 156 -15.31 5.59 -1.94
C TYR A 156 -16.15 4.30 -1.86
N ASP A 157 -17.20 4.23 -2.67
CA ASP A 157 -17.88 2.98 -3.01
C ASP A 157 -17.04 2.18 -4.02
N GLU A 158 -17.52 1.00 -4.42
CA GLU A 158 -16.75 0.11 -5.29
C GLU A 158 -16.37 0.77 -6.63
N ALA A 159 -17.31 1.52 -7.23
CA ALA A 159 -17.07 2.21 -8.49
C ALA A 159 -16.09 3.38 -8.33
N GLY A 160 -16.22 4.19 -7.27
CA GLY A 160 -15.31 5.29 -6.98
C GLY A 160 -13.89 4.82 -6.68
N ILE A 161 -13.74 3.77 -5.87
CA ILE A 161 -12.44 3.14 -5.59
C ILE A 161 -11.79 2.63 -6.88
N ALA A 162 -12.54 1.93 -7.73
CA ALA A 162 -12.03 1.46 -9.01
C ALA A 162 -11.60 2.62 -9.93
N SER A 163 -12.34 3.74 -9.90
CA SER A 163 -11.98 4.96 -10.63
C SER A 163 -10.65 5.56 -10.12
N ILE A 164 -10.50 5.70 -8.80
CA ILE A 164 -9.25 6.20 -8.18
C ILE A 164 -8.08 5.27 -8.51
N ALA A 165 -8.27 3.96 -8.39
CA ALA A 165 -7.25 2.96 -8.71
C ALA A 165 -6.75 3.08 -10.15
N ARG A 166 -7.67 3.19 -11.12
CA ARG A 166 -7.33 3.43 -12.53
C ARG A 166 -6.61 4.74 -12.75
N HIS A 167 -7.04 5.82 -12.08
CA HIS A 167 -6.38 7.11 -12.20
C HIS A 167 -4.93 7.05 -11.69
N VAL A 168 -4.71 6.49 -10.50
CA VAL A 168 -3.36 6.37 -9.91
C VAL A 168 -2.45 5.49 -10.77
N SER A 169 -2.97 4.40 -11.34
CA SER A 169 -2.19 3.54 -12.24
C SER A 169 -1.81 4.28 -13.53
N GLN A 170 -2.76 4.97 -14.17
CA GLN A 170 -2.52 5.77 -15.37
C GLN A 170 -1.54 6.92 -15.14
N PHE A 171 -1.71 7.69 -14.06
CA PHE A 171 -0.83 8.80 -13.69
C PHE A 171 0.61 8.30 -13.48
N SER A 172 0.76 7.22 -12.71
CA SER A 172 2.07 6.66 -12.39
C SER A 172 2.76 6.10 -13.64
N LEU A 173 2.04 5.38 -14.50
CA LEU A 173 2.59 4.85 -15.75
C LEU A 173 3.01 5.95 -16.73
N ALA A 174 2.24 7.03 -16.84
CA ALA A 174 2.59 8.17 -17.67
C ALA A 174 3.88 8.86 -17.19
N ALA A 175 4.01 9.06 -15.87
CA ALA A 175 5.23 9.60 -15.27
C ALA A 175 6.45 8.70 -15.52
N LEU A 176 6.30 7.38 -15.35
CA LEU A 176 7.37 6.41 -15.58
C LEU A 176 7.81 6.36 -17.04
N ASP A 177 6.87 6.45 -18.00
CA ASP A 177 7.21 6.51 -19.41
C ASP A 177 7.99 7.78 -19.78
N GLY A 178 7.58 8.94 -19.24
CA GLY A 178 8.30 10.20 -19.42
C GLY A 178 9.73 10.13 -18.88
N LEU A 179 9.89 9.65 -17.64
CA LEU A 179 11.21 9.48 -17.02
C LEU A 179 12.06 8.47 -17.80
N ARG A 180 11.49 7.34 -18.23
CA ARG A 180 12.19 6.33 -19.04
C ARG A 180 12.76 6.94 -20.32
N ARG A 181 11.97 7.75 -21.04
CA ARG A 181 12.43 8.43 -22.26
C ARG A 181 13.55 9.44 -21.98
N GLN A 182 13.44 10.20 -20.89
CA GLN A 182 14.45 11.17 -20.47
C GLN A 182 15.80 10.49 -20.20
N TYR A 183 15.82 9.40 -19.41
CA TYR A 183 17.05 8.69 -19.08
C TYR A 183 17.60 7.86 -20.24
N ALA A 184 16.75 7.32 -21.11
CA ALA A 184 17.21 6.64 -22.33
C ALA A 184 17.95 7.59 -23.28
N ALA A 185 17.46 8.84 -23.43
CA ALA A 185 18.11 9.85 -24.24
C ALA A 185 19.48 10.29 -23.69
N GLN A 186 19.65 10.27 -22.36
CA GLN A 186 20.91 10.64 -21.70
C GLN A 186 22.01 9.57 -21.81
N VAL A 187 21.62 8.29 -21.94
CA VAL A 187 22.58 7.17 -22.11
C VAL A 187 23.03 7.01 -23.57
N GLY A 188 22.23 7.50 -24.52
CA GLY A 188 22.54 7.48 -25.95
C GLY A 188 23.31 8.70 -26.47
N ALA A 189 23.56 9.70 -25.62
CA ALA A 189 24.36 10.90 -25.91
C ALA A 189 25.77 10.75 -25.34
#